data_AF-A0A3D1E178-F1
#
_entry.id   AF-A0A3D1E178-F1
#
_cell.length_a   1.000
_cell.length_b   1.000
_cell.length_c   1.000
_cell.angle_alpha   90.00
_cell.angle_beta   90.00
_cell.angle_gamma   90.00
#
_symmetry.space_group_name_H-M   'P 1'
#
loop_
_entity.id
_entity.type
_entity.pdbx_description
1 polymer ?
#
loop_
_entity_poly.entity_id
_entity_poly.type
_entity_poly.pdbx_seq_one_letter_code
_entity_poly.pdbx_strand_id
1 'polypeptide(L)' 'MGSPGFAIPALDRLAESHDIVAVYSQPPRRAGRGMQEQPQPVAAHAATH' A
#
# COMPACT_ATOMS: atom_id res chain seq x y z
N MET A 1 7.94 2.77 -5.20
CA MET A 1 7.03 3.78 -4.62
C MET A 1 5.72 3.75 -5.38
N GLY A 2 4.69 3.15 -4.79
CA GLY A 2 3.36 3.07 -5.40
C GLY A 2 2.33 3.39 -4.34
N SER A 3 1.38 4.26 -4.63
CA SER A 3 0.18 4.47 -3.83
C SER A 3 -1.06 3.75 -4.38
N PRO A 4 -1.24 3.60 -5.72
CA PRO A 4 -2.43 2.94 -6.24
C PRO A 4 -2.32 1.41 -6.11
N GLY A 5 -3.47 0.74 -6.07
CA GLY A 5 -3.54 -0.72 -6.01
C GLY A 5 -2.86 -1.43 -7.19
N PHE A 6 -2.66 -0.73 -8.32
CA PHE A 6 -1.88 -1.21 -9.45
C PHE A 6 -0.44 -1.64 -9.09
N ALA A 7 0.16 -1.06 -8.06
CA ALA A 7 1.50 -1.40 -7.63
C ALA A 7 1.58 -2.69 -6.77
N ILE A 8 0.45 -3.21 -6.29
CA ILE A 8 0.40 -4.37 -5.38
C ILE A 8 0.97 -5.64 -6.03
N PRO A 9 0.57 -6.03 -7.27
CA PRO A 9 1.11 -7.26 -7.86
C PRO A 9 2.64 -7.22 -8.06
N ALA A 10 3.20 -6.03 -8.31
CA ALA A 10 4.65 -5.88 -8.41
C ALA A 10 5.33 -6.01 -7.04
N LEU A 11 4.71 -5.49 -5.98
CA LEU A 11 5.20 -5.63 -4.61
C LEU A 11 5.21 -7.11 -4.17
N ASP A 12 4.14 -7.85 -4.44
CA ASP A 12 4.02 -9.27 -4.09
C ASP A 12 5.13 -10.10 -4.73
N ARG A 13 5.43 -9.85 -6.02
CA ARG A 13 6.50 -10.56 -6.72
C ARG A 13 7.90 -10.24 -6.20
N LEU A 14 8.12 -9.02 -5.71
CA LEU A 14 9.38 -8.69 -5.06
C LEU A 14 9.49 -9.41 -3.70
N ALA A 15 8.40 -9.49 -2.94
CA ALA A 15 8.36 -10.14 -1.63
C ALA A 15 8.61 -11.66 -1.71
N GLU A 16 8.30 -12.31 -2.84
CA GLU A 16 8.61 -13.73 -3.07
C GLU A 16 10.12 -14.04 -3.06
N SER A 17 10.98 -13.06 -3.35
CA SER A 17 12.40 -13.28 -3.61
C SER A 17 13.36 -12.38 -2.82
N HIS A 18 12.84 -11.36 -2.15
CA HIS A 18 13.62 -10.37 -1.42
C HIS A 18 13.02 -10.11 -0.04
N ASP A 19 13.91 -9.88 0.94
CA ASP A 19 13.49 -9.38 2.25
C ASP A 19 13.19 -7.87 2.16
N ILE A 20 11.91 -7.53 2.22
CA ILE A 20 11.44 -6.15 2.09
C ILE A 20 11.46 -5.48 3.46
N VAL A 21 12.52 -4.71 3.72
CA VAL A 21 12.70 -4.02 5.01
C VAL A 21 11.76 -2.82 5.23
N ALA A 22 11.21 -2.23 4.15
CA ALA A 22 10.27 -1.12 4.25
C ALA A 22 9.47 -0.91 2.94
N VAL A 23 8.23 -0.43 3.08
CA VAL A 23 7.38 0.01 1.97
C VAL A 23 6.94 1.46 2.19
N TYR A 24 7.12 2.31 1.19
CA TYR A 24 6.71 3.71 1.22
C TYR A 24 5.52 3.98 0.31
N SER A 25 4.54 4.70 0.87
CA SER A 25 3.26 5.07 0.26
C SER A 25 2.99 6.55 0.49
N GLN A 26 2.10 7.15 -0.31
CA GLN A 26 1.50 8.44 0.05
C GLN A 26 0.80 8.35 1.41
N PRO A 27 0.68 9.48 2.13
CA PRO A 27 -0.04 9.53 3.40
C PRO A 27 -1.51 9.12 3.23
N PRO A 28 -2.17 8.68 4.31
CA PRO A 28 -3.62 8.46 4.32
C PRO A 28 -4.38 9.69 3.82
N ARG A 29 -5.51 9.46 3.15
CA ARG A 29 -6.35 10.55 2.63
C ARG A 29 -7.83 10.28 2.90
N ARG A 30 -8.61 11.35 3.01
CA ARG A 30 -10.06 11.25 3.20
C ARG A 30 -10.74 10.71 1.94
N ALA A 31 -11.57 9.68 2.08
CA ALA A 31 -12.25 9.05 0.94
C ALA A 31 -13.62 8.47 1.32
N GLY A 32 -14.44 8.19 0.30
CA GLY A 32 -15.76 7.56 0.45
C GLY A 32 -16.81 8.42 1.16
N ARG A 33 -17.92 7.78 1.54
CA ARG A 33 -18.99 8.46 2.28
C ARG A 33 -18.52 8.76 3.71
N GLY A 34 -18.78 9.99 4.18
CA GLY A 34 -18.33 10.44 5.51
C GLY A 34 -16.86 10.89 5.56
N MET A 35 -16.10 10.78 4.46
CA MET A 35 -14.75 11.33 4.33
C MET A 35 -13.83 10.95 5.51
N GLN A 36 -13.91 9.70 5.95
CA GLN A 36 -12.97 9.19 6.95
C GLN A 36 -11.58 9.06 6.31
N GLU A 37 -10.55 9.26 7.12
CA GLU A 37 -9.18 9.06 6.69
C GLU A 37 -8.94 7.58 6.41
N GLN A 38 -8.45 7.27 5.22
CA GLN A 38 -8.19 5.89 4.79
C GLN A 38 -6.75 5.75 4.33
N PRO A 39 -6.07 4.62 4.66
CA PRO A 39 -4.75 4.32 4.13
C PRO A 39 -4.82 4.17 2.60
N GLN A 40 -3.70 4.43 1.92
CA GLN A 40 -3.61 4.14 0.49
C GLN A 40 -3.58 2.62 0.25
N PRO A 41 -4.03 2.13 -0.91
CA PRO A 41 -4.06 0.70 -1.23
C PRO A 41 -2.76 -0.06 -0.91
N VAL A 42 -1.60 0.49 -1.28
CA VAL A 42 -0.31 -0.16 -1.01
C VAL A 42 0.04 -0.17 0.48
N ALA A 43 -0.26 0.91 1.22
CA ALA A 43 -0.05 0.95 2.67
C ALA A 43 -0.96 -0.05 3.40
N ALA A 44 -2.22 -0.17 2.97
CA ALA A 44 -3.17 -1.12 3.52
C ALA A 44 -2.72 -2.57 3.26
N HIS A 45 -2.25 -2.86 2.05
CA HIS A 45 -1.72 -4.18 1.68
C HIS A 45 -0.49 -4.55 2.52
N ALA A 46 0.50 -3.65 2.57
CA ALA A 46 1.75 -3.89 3.30
C ALA A 46 1.57 -4.05 4.82
N ALA A 47 0.52 -3.48 5.41
CA ALA A 47 0.23 -3.62 6.84
C ALA A 47 -0.32 -5.02 7.22
N THR A 48 -0.63 -5.87 6.23
CA THR A 48 -1.20 -7.21 6.44
C THR A 48 -0.20 -8.35 6.22
N HIS A 49 1.05 -8.03 5.84
CA HIS A 49 2.15 -8.98 5.62
C HIS A 49 3.14 -8.89 6.78
#